data_AF-A0AAV2JED6-F1
#
_entry.id   AF-A0AAV2JED6-F1
#
_cell.length_a   1.000
_cell.length_b   1.000
_cell.length_c   1.000
_cell.angle_alpha   90.00
_cell.angle_beta   90.00
_cell.angle_gamma   90.00
#
_symmetry.space_group_name_H-M   'P 1'
#
loop_
_entity.id
_entity.type
_entity.pdbx_description
1 polymer ?
#
loop_
_entity_poly.entity_id
_entity_poly.type
_entity_poly.pdbx_seq_one_letter_code
_entity_poly.pdbx_strand_id
1 'polypeptide(L)'
;MPKKKAIKTKKAKAGKGKKDGKQEGKVDRESDMEKARSNAALWELRLQVTEQSLTQYRESCRKLARANEELTTDLYCVEKDSLETTWFFNKQDASKDDKIHSLHETIQNQAAQARERENQLISEYTQQLNEMKALFKKRSQDFNMIEEGMRRIQAFEIQKAQMEQEVADIRENMEEAEKKHKEELNKVEYGFFKEKARLEKEAETTIALVVQRAHSEAVVQLDDASRSVFRENVRLNEALKLHMKETEELQKQIRSLSAQNNSLVMDKNTNEGIIKKNAAHISVQQEEVSKLQLKVASLEEALKQKETQLKAEEVKQKEMTVSAAAGQVELDKLHQVLCMRDKELTHIKRLATVIVEQRTELERFFHEALAEVKQEVIVSKSKFKKDAQQVYRWTLKEANRGTIKFPPIRNFHKSPHSTNSVYGDMEAAAKWVHQPGSNIHISDLTWEQKEQVLRNLFAKMNGQGERKSSHHLVLSAPQEKINVRESDAAGSKEQASSAATFITQGPERLLPHVPAE
;
A
#
# COMPACT_ATOMS: atom_id res chain seq x y z
N MET A 1 -72.73 -0.57 -8.83
CA MET A 1 -73.72 -1.18 -7.90
C MET A 1 -74.91 -0.22 -7.68
N PRO A 2 -76.09 -0.66 -7.19
CA PRO A 2 -77.36 -0.02 -7.58
C PRO A 2 -78.34 0.40 -6.45
N LYS A 3 -79.28 1.30 -6.83
CA LYS A 3 -80.72 1.38 -6.45
C LYS A 3 -81.18 1.16 -4.98
N LYS A 4 -81.91 2.16 -4.45
CA LYS A 4 -83.25 2.06 -3.77
C LYS A 4 -83.83 3.48 -3.66
N LYS A 5 -85.07 3.77 -4.13
CA LYS A 5 -86.40 3.51 -3.51
C LYS A 5 -86.49 4.09 -2.08
N ALA A 6 -87.19 5.20 -1.77
CA ALA A 6 -88.54 5.72 -2.11
C ALA A 6 -89.70 5.10 -1.30
N ILE A 7 -90.59 5.96 -0.76
CA ILE A 7 -91.89 5.64 -0.13
C ILE A 7 -92.92 6.76 -0.45
N LYS A 8 -94.23 6.44 -0.40
CA LYS A 8 -95.37 7.33 -0.72
C LYS A 8 -96.54 7.17 0.26
N THR A 9 -97.26 8.26 0.53
CA THR A 9 -98.64 8.36 1.07
C THR A 9 -99.22 9.70 0.56
N LYS A 10 -100.42 9.90 -0.04
CA LYS A 10 -101.79 9.30 -0.01
C LYS A 10 -102.42 9.34 1.40
N LYS A 11 -103.69 9.73 1.66
CA LYS A 11 -105.01 9.90 0.96
C LYS A 11 -105.75 11.12 1.62
N ALA A 12 -107.03 11.55 1.48
CA ALA A 12 -108.27 11.39 0.65
C ALA A 12 -109.34 12.43 1.16
N LYS A 13 -110.56 12.67 0.61
CA LYS A 13 -111.12 12.76 -0.77
C LYS A 13 -112.64 13.14 -0.75
N ALA A 14 -113.01 14.31 -1.32
CA ALA A 14 -114.36 14.71 -1.83
C ALA A 14 -115.50 15.16 -0.87
N GLY A 15 -116.51 15.84 -1.46
CA GLY A 15 -117.80 16.27 -0.86
C GLY A 15 -118.03 17.81 -0.97
N LYS A 16 -119.05 18.45 -1.57
CA LYS A 16 -120.25 18.15 -2.42
C LYS A 16 -121.59 18.68 -1.82
N GLY A 17 -121.92 19.96 -2.07
CA GLY A 17 -123.26 20.34 -2.55
C GLY A 17 -124.22 21.19 -1.67
N LYS A 18 -124.66 22.32 -2.27
CA LYS A 18 -126.04 22.83 -2.40
C LYS A 18 -126.84 23.32 -1.15
N LYS A 19 -127.22 24.62 -1.17
CA LYS A 19 -128.61 25.15 -1.38
C LYS A 19 -129.04 26.30 -0.42
N ASP A 20 -129.55 27.37 -1.05
CA ASP A 20 -130.46 28.47 -0.64
C ASP A 20 -130.50 29.03 0.80
N GLY A 21 -130.41 30.36 0.90
CA GLY A 21 -130.75 31.16 2.10
C GLY A 21 -130.80 32.66 1.75
N LYS A 22 -131.92 33.34 2.02
CA LYS A 22 -132.21 34.71 1.56
C LYS A 22 -132.62 35.60 2.74
N GLN A 23 -131.86 36.66 3.03
CA GLN A 23 -132.37 38.03 3.26
C GLN A 23 -131.24 39.05 3.50
N GLU A 24 -131.61 40.33 3.58
CA GLU A 24 -130.70 41.50 3.55
C GLU A 24 -130.33 41.99 4.95
N GLY A 25 -129.12 42.55 5.08
CA GLY A 25 -128.66 43.30 6.25
C GLY A 25 -127.62 44.33 5.79
N LYS A 26 -127.94 45.62 5.89
CA LYS A 26 -127.22 46.69 5.17
C LYS A 26 -126.28 47.46 6.11
N VAL A 27 -125.12 47.85 5.56
CA VAL A 27 -124.10 48.72 6.17
C VAL A 27 -123.29 48.09 7.31
N ASP A 28 -122.11 47.59 6.96
CA ASP A 28 -120.89 47.86 7.73
C ASP A 28 -119.69 47.98 6.79
N ARG A 29 -119.44 49.20 6.29
CA ARG A 29 -118.23 49.50 5.51
C ARG A 29 -116.98 49.55 6.37
N GLU A 30 -117.12 49.70 7.69
CA GLU A 30 -116.00 49.99 8.59
C GLU A 30 -115.27 48.71 8.98
N SER A 31 -115.97 47.65 9.40
CA SER A 31 -115.30 46.36 9.64
C SER A 31 -114.86 45.67 8.35
N ASP A 32 -115.45 45.94 7.19
CA ASP A 32 -114.91 45.46 5.90
C ASP A 32 -113.66 46.23 5.47
N MET A 33 -113.57 47.54 5.74
CA MET A 33 -112.31 48.28 5.63
C MET A 33 -111.26 47.79 6.64
N GLU A 34 -111.66 47.42 7.85
CA GLU A 34 -110.73 46.95 8.90
C GLU A 34 -110.23 45.52 8.62
N LYS A 35 -111.10 44.62 8.15
CA LYS A 35 -110.69 43.33 7.56
C LYS A 35 -109.73 43.55 6.39
N ALA A 36 -110.03 44.48 5.47
CA ALA A 36 -109.13 44.81 4.36
C ALA A 36 -107.77 45.35 4.83
N ARG A 37 -107.72 46.22 5.86
CA ARG A 37 -106.47 46.69 6.50
C ARG A 37 -105.69 45.54 7.13
N SER A 38 -106.35 44.64 7.87
CA SER A 38 -105.70 43.48 8.49
C SER A 38 -105.13 42.50 7.46
N ASN A 39 -105.84 42.30 6.34
CA ASN A 39 -105.40 41.49 5.21
C ASN A 39 -104.21 42.16 4.49
N ALA A 40 -104.27 43.47 4.23
CA ALA A 40 -103.15 44.24 3.69
C ALA A 40 -101.89 44.14 4.58
N ALA A 41 -102.02 44.36 5.90
CA ALA A 41 -100.93 44.20 6.85
C ALA A 41 -100.36 42.76 6.90
N LEU A 42 -101.20 41.74 6.69
CA LEU A 42 -100.76 40.35 6.56
C LEU A 42 -99.98 40.12 5.25
N TRP A 43 -100.40 40.72 4.14
CA TRP A 43 -99.64 40.69 2.88
C TRP A 43 -98.34 41.49 2.95
N GLU A 44 -98.32 42.63 3.65
CA GLU A 44 -97.11 43.42 3.92
C GLU A 44 -96.12 42.64 4.79
N LEU A 45 -96.56 42.03 5.89
CA LEU A 45 -95.71 41.18 6.72
C LEU A 45 -95.19 39.96 5.93
N ARG A 46 -96.04 39.34 5.10
CA ARG A 46 -95.65 38.23 4.23
C ARG A 46 -94.64 38.68 3.17
N LEU A 47 -94.82 39.86 2.59
CA LEU A 47 -93.88 40.46 1.65
C LEU A 47 -92.53 40.69 2.34
N GLN A 48 -92.52 41.36 3.50
CA GLN A 48 -91.31 41.59 4.31
C GLN A 48 -90.58 40.30 4.65
N VAL A 49 -91.29 39.23 5.05
CA VAL A 49 -90.67 37.91 5.31
C VAL A 49 -90.09 37.31 4.03
N THR A 50 -90.77 37.42 2.87
CA THR A 50 -90.18 36.97 1.60
C THR A 50 -88.99 37.82 1.17
N GLU A 51 -89.00 39.13 1.38
CA GLU A 51 -87.88 40.04 1.10
C GLU A 51 -86.68 39.78 2.01
N GLN A 52 -86.91 39.49 3.30
CA GLN A 52 -85.89 39.04 4.23
C GLN A 52 -85.29 37.69 3.80
N SER A 53 -86.12 36.72 3.40
CA SER A 53 -85.61 35.45 2.87
C SER A 53 -84.79 35.65 1.59
N LEU A 54 -85.23 36.54 0.70
CA LEU A 54 -84.60 36.83 -0.59
C LEU A 54 -83.31 37.64 -0.44
N THR A 55 -83.20 38.52 0.55
CA THR A 55 -81.92 39.16 0.91
C THR A 55 -80.96 38.16 1.55
N GLN A 56 -81.42 37.30 2.46
CA GLN A 56 -80.62 36.19 3.02
C GLN A 56 -80.12 35.21 1.95
N TYR A 57 -80.95 34.85 0.96
CA TYR A 57 -80.52 34.05 -0.19
C TYR A 57 -79.49 34.80 -1.05
N ARG A 58 -79.71 36.08 -1.37
CA ARG A 58 -78.73 36.90 -2.11
C ARG A 58 -77.39 37.01 -1.38
N GLU A 59 -77.41 37.17 -0.06
CA GLU A 59 -76.20 37.16 0.77
C GLU A 59 -75.51 35.80 0.81
N SER A 60 -76.29 34.71 0.87
CA SER A 60 -75.76 33.34 0.83
C SER A 60 -75.09 33.06 -0.52
N CYS A 61 -75.70 33.45 -1.63
CA CYS A 61 -75.10 33.36 -2.96
C CYS A 61 -73.83 34.23 -3.08
N ARG A 62 -73.81 35.44 -2.50
CA ARG A 62 -72.60 36.29 -2.45
C ARG A 62 -71.47 35.67 -1.61
N LYS A 63 -71.79 35.03 -0.49
CA LYS A 63 -70.82 34.30 0.35
C LYS A 63 -70.25 33.09 -0.39
N LEU A 64 -71.11 32.32 -1.07
CA LEU A 64 -70.68 31.19 -1.91
C LEU A 64 -69.86 31.63 -3.12
N ALA A 65 -70.19 32.75 -3.76
CA ALA A 65 -69.40 33.32 -4.86
C ALA A 65 -67.98 33.68 -4.39
N ARG A 66 -67.84 34.43 -3.29
CA ARG A 66 -66.54 34.77 -2.70
C ARG A 66 -65.74 33.53 -2.28
N ALA A 67 -66.36 32.58 -1.59
CA ALA A 67 -65.70 31.34 -1.20
C ALA A 67 -65.23 30.51 -2.41
N ASN A 68 -65.94 30.58 -3.54
CA ASN A 68 -65.54 29.94 -4.78
C ASN A 68 -64.41 30.72 -5.48
N GLU A 69 -64.45 32.05 -5.48
CA GLU A 69 -63.36 32.93 -5.95
C GLU A 69 -62.08 32.66 -5.15
N GLU A 70 -62.16 32.70 -3.81
CA GLU A 70 -61.10 32.37 -2.85
C GLU A 70 -60.51 30.97 -3.12
N LEU A 71 -61.36 29.94 -3.23
CA LEU A 71 -60.92 28.57 -3.55
C LEU A 71 -60.25 28.48 -4.94
N THR A 72 -60.71 29.23 -5.95
CA THR A 72 -60.03 29.23 -7.26
C THR A 72 -58.68 29.94 -7.23
N THR A 73 -58.51 30.98 -6.42
CA THR A 73 -57.19 31.59 -6.22
C THR A 73 -56.24 30.68 -5.43
N ASP A 74 -56.74 30.01 -4.38
CA ASP A 74 -55.93 29.05 -3.60
C ASP A 74 -55.49 27.87 -4.45
N LEU A 75 -56.39 27.29 -5.26
CA LEU A 75 -56.06 26.22 -6.21
C LEU A 75 -55.01 26.68 -7.22
N TYR A 76 -55.15 27.86 -7.82
CA TYR A 76 -54.18 28.40 -8.77
C TYR A 76 -52.80 28.62 -8.14
N CYS A 77 -52.74 29.12 -6.90
CA CYS A 77 -51.48 29.25 -6.16
C CYS A 77 -50.84 27.88 -5.88
N VAL A 78 -51.61 26.89 -5.40
CA VAL A 78 -51.11 25.53 -5.14
C VAL A 78 -50.67 24.82 -6.42
N GLU A 79 -51.38 24.99 -7.54
CA GLU A 79 -50.97 24.47 -8.85
C GLU A 79 -49.65 25.10 -9.32
N LYS A 80 -49.50 26.44 -9.20
CA LYS A 80 -48.28 27.15 -9.55
C LYS A 80 -47.09 26.69 -8.69
N ASP A 81 -47.26 26.59 -7.38
CA ASP A 81 -46.19 26.17 -6.46
C ASP A 81 -45.84 24.68 -6.66
N SER A 82 -46.83 23.84 -7.03
CA SER A 82 -46.61 22.46 -7.45
C SER A 82 -45.85 22.36 -8.78
N LEU A 83 -46.05 23.30 -9.72
CA LEU A 83 -45.31 23.35 -10.98
C LEU A 83 -43.87 23.85 -10.78
N GLU A 84 -43.65 24.84 -9.91
CA GLU A 84 -42.30 25.34 -9.60
C GLU A 84 -41.46 24.31 -8.83
N THR A 85 -42.07 23.61 -7.86
CA THR A 85 -41.39 22.52 -7.13
C THR A 85 -41.10 21.32 -8.03
N THR A 86 -42.05 20.85 -8.85
CA THR A 86 -41.79 19.76 -9.80
C THR A 86 -40.78 20.14 -10.87
N TRP A 87 -40.78 21.38 -11.36
CA TRP A 87 -39.73 21.88 -12.26
C TRP A 87 -38.35 21.86 -11.61
N PHE A 88 -38.24 22.31 -10.36
CA PHE A 88 -36.98 22.28 -9.60
C PHE A 88 -36.46 20.85 -9.43
N PHE A 89 -37.32 19.90 -9.02
CA PHE A 89 -36.92 18.50 -8.88
C PHE A 89 -36.53 17.89 -10.23
N ASN A 90 -37.32 18.06 -11.28
CA ASN A 90 -36.98 17.60 -12.63
C ASN A 90 -35.63 18.16 -13.12
N LYS A 91 -35.31 19.43 -12.83
CA LYS A 91 -34.03 20.02 -13.19
C LYS A 91 -32.87 19.50 -12.33
N GLN A 92 -33.11 19.20 -11.06
CA GLN A 92 -32.13 18.55 -10.19
C GLN A 92 -31.87 17.11 -10.63
N ASP A 93 -32.92 16.36 -10.98
CA ASP A 93 -32.82 14.96 -11.39
C ASP A 93 -32.14 14.82 -12.76
N ALA A 94 -32.46 15.66 -13.74
CA ALA A 94 -31.69 15.73 -14.99
C ALA A 94 -30.19 15.98 -14.73
N SER A 95 -29.84 16.85 -13.77
CA SER A 95 -28.45 17.09 -13.39
C SER A 95 -27.80 15.94 -12.62
N LYS A 96 -28.59 15.08 -11.95
CA LYS A 96 -28.10 13.81 -11.38
C LYS A 96 -27.89 12.79 -12.49
N ASP A 97 -28.81 12.70 -13.45
CA ASP A 97 -28.73 11.77 -14.58
C ASP A 97 -27.53 12.10 -15.49
N ASP A 98 -27.26 13.37 -15.81
CA ASP A 98 -26.04 13.80 -16.49
C ASP A 98 -24.77 13.34 -15.73
N LYS A 99 -24.82 13.41 -14.39
CA LYS A 99 -23.71 12.97 -13.55
C LYS A 99 -23.60 11.44 -13.46
N ILE A 100 -24.72 10.73 -13.49
CA ILE A 100 -24.79 9.26 -13.52
C ILE A 100 -24.26 8.75 -14.86
N HIS A 101 -24.63 9.35 -15.98
CA HIS A 101 -24.12 8.98 -17.32
C HIS A 101 -22.61 9.19 -17.42
N SER A 102 -22.11 10.38 -17.05
CA SER A 102 -20.66 10.65 -17.07
C SER A 102 -19.86 9.76 -16.11
N LEU A 103 -20.44 9.33 -14.98
CA LEU A 103 -19.82 8.33 -14.10
C LEU A 103 -19.85 6.91 -14.71
N HIS A 104 -20.93 6.50 -15.37
CA HIS A 104 -20.98 5.23 -16.09
C HIS A 104 -19.97 5.19 -17.24
N GLU A 105 -19.81 6.28 -17.98
CA GLU A 105 -18.82 6.41 -19.04
C GLU A 105 -17.39 6.29 -18.50
N THR A 106 -17.05 6.97 -17.39
CA THR A 106 -15.71 6.82 -16.79
C THR A 106 -15.46 5.41 -16.27
N ILE A 107 -16.46 4.73 -15.71
CA ILE A 107 -16.35 3.32 -15.28
C ILE A 107 -16.15 2.40 -16.49
N GLN A 108 -16.89 2.58 -17.58
CA GLN A 108 -16.73 1.80 -18.81
C GLN A 108 -15.34 2.01 -19.44
N ASN A 109 -14.88 3.26 -19.53
CA ASN A 109 -13.55 3.59 -20.06
C ASN A 109 -12.42 3.03 -19.18
N GLN A 110 -12.56 3.08 -17.84
CA GLN A 110 -11.60 2.44 -16.93
C GLN A 110 -11.59 0.90 -17.08
N ALA A 111 -12.77 0.27 -17.22
CA ALA A 111 -12.88 -1.17 -17.44
C ALA A 111 -12.33 -1.62 -18.80
N ALA A 112 -12.50 -0.81 -19.84
CA ALA A 112 -11.89 -1.03 -21.15
C ALA A 112 -10.36 -0.99 -21.07
N GLN A 113 -9.79 0.09 -20.52
CA GLN A 113 -8.34 0.20 -20.35
C GLN A 113 -7.75 -0.87 -19.40
N ALA A 114 -8.52 -1.35 -18.41
CA ALA A 114 -8.09 -2.45 -17.56
C ALA A 114 -7.94 -3.75 -18.37
N ARG A 115 -8.93 -4.08 -19.19
CA ARG A 115 -8.88 -5.23 -20.12
C ARG A 115 -7.79 -5.09 -21.18
N GLU A 116 -7.53 -3.87 -21.67
CA GLU A 116 -6.43 -3.63 -22.62
C GLU A 116 -5.06 -3.93 -21.98
N ARG A 117 -4.82 -3.45 -20.76
CA ARG A 117 -3.58 -3.75 -20.00
C ARG A 117 -3.47 -5.24 -19.65
N GLU A 118 -4.57 -5.89 -19.29
CA GLU A 118 -4.64 -7.34 -19.05
C GLU A 118 -4.29 -8.12 -20.33
N ASN A 119 -4.88 -7.78 -21.48
CA ASN A 119 -4.59 -8.40 -22.77
C ASN A 119 -3.14 -8.15 -23.23
N GLN A 120 -2.59 -6.95 -23.00
CA GLN A 120 -1.18 -6.64 -23.26
C GLN A 120 -0.26 -7.54 -22.43
N LEU A 121 -0.48 -7.61 -21.12
CA LEU A 121 0.30 -8.43 -20.19
C LEU A 121 0.20 -9.93 -20.52
N ILE A 122 -0.99 -10.42 -20.89
CA ILE A 122 -1.20 -11.79 -21.37
C ILE A 122 -0.44 -12.03 -22.67
N SER A 123 -0.42 -11.08 -23.60
CA SER A 123 0.32 -11.17 -24.87
C SER A 123 1.84 -11.23 -24.63
N GLU A 124 2.37 -10.36 -23.76
CA GLU A 124 3.79 -10.33 -23.38
C GLU A 124 4.24 -11.65 -22.73
N TYR A 125 3.50 -12.16 -21.73
CA TYR A 125 3.81 -13.45 -21.13
C TYR A 125 3.62 -14.62 -22.11
N THR A 126 2.66 -14.55 -23.02
CA THR A 126 2.47 -15.58 -24.06
C THR A 126 3.65 -15.58 -25.04
N GLN A 127 4.18 -14.41 -25.41
CA GLN A 127 5.39 -14.31 -26.23
C GLN A 127 6.61 -14.89 -25.50
N GLN A 128 6.90 -14.44 -24.27
CA GLN A 128 8.02 -14.95 -23.46
C GLN A 128 7.94 -16.47 -23.27
N LEU A 129 6.74 -17.00 -22.99
CA LEU A 129 6.50 -18.43 -22.85
C LEU A 129 6.76 -19.20 -24.16
N ASN A 130 6.43 -18.62 -25.32
CA ASN A 130 6.68 -19.23 -26.61
C ASN A 130 8.15 -19.15 -27.04
N GLU A 131 8.85 -18.06 -26.72
CA GLU A 131 10.31 -17.93 -26.88
C GLU A 131 11.04 -18.97 -26.01
N MET A 132 10.67 -19.10 -24.74
CA MET A 132 11.23 -20.11 -23.84
C MET A 132 10.94 -21.55 -24.31
N LYS A 133 9.73 -21.83 -24.83
CA LYS A 133 9.42 -23.13 -25.46
C LYS A 133 10.28 -23.39 -26.71
N ALA A 134 10.54 -22.37 -27.53
CA ALA A 134 11.37 -22.50 -28.72
C ALA A 134 12.86 -22.75 -28.34
N LEU A 135 13.39 -22.04 -27.35
CA LEU A 135 14.72 -22.26 -26.80
C LEU A 135 14.85 -23.66 -26.17
N PHE A 136 13.84 -24.11 -25.42
CA PHE A 136 13.81 -25.46 -24.84
C PHE A 136 13.78 -26.53 -25.94
N LYS A 137 12.92 -26.37 -26.97
CA LYS A 137 12.85 -27.29 -28.11
C LYS A 137 14.20 -27.37 -28.83
N LYS A 138 14.85 -26.23 -29.11
CA LYS A 138 16.18 -26.21 -29.72
C LYS A 138 17.19 -26.94 -28.84
N ARG A 139 17.26 -26.63 -27.54
CA ARG A 139 18.23 -27.25 -26.63
C ARG A 139 18.00 -28.75 -26.43
N SER A 140 16.76 -29.22 -26.54
CA SER A 140 16.44 -30.65 -26.61
C SER A 140 16.92 -31.29 -27.92
N GLN A 141 16.82 -30.61 -29.06
CA GLN A 141 17.40 -31.10 -30.33
C GLN A 141 18.94 -31.14 -30.26
N ASP A 142 19.57 -30.08 -29.74
CA ASP A 142 21.03 -30.02 -29.52
C ASP A 142 21.48 -31.16 -28.59
N PHE A 143 20.73 -31.44 -27.51
CA PHE A 143 21.00 -32.54 -26.57
C PHE A 143 20.90 -33.92 -27.23
N ASN A 144 19.81 -34.19 -27.97
CA ASN A 144 19.64 -35.47 -28.68
C ASN A 144 20.78 -35.72 -29.68
N MET A 145 21.23 -34.67 -30.40
CA MET A 145 22.39 -34.78 -31.31
C MET A 145 23.70 -35.10 -30.58
N ILE A 146 23.88 -34.60 -29.35
CA ILE A 146 25.02 -34.93 -28.49
C ILE A 146 24.94 -36.39 -28.01
N GLU A 147 23.76 -36.87 -27.59
CA GLU A 147 23.56 -38.29 -27.23
C GLU A 147 23.79 -39.24 -28.41
N GLU A 148 23.38 -38.86 -29.62
CA GLU A 148 23.67 -39.60 -30.86
C GLU A 148 25.16 -39.53 -31.23
N GLY A 149 25.84 -38.44 -30.92
CA GLY A 149 27.30 -38.33 -31.01
C GLY A 149 28.00 -39.29 -30.04
N MET A 150 27.61 -39.26 -28.76
CA MET A 150 28.19 -40.09 -27.71
C MET A 150 27.96 -41.59 -27.95
N ARG A 151 26.76 -42.00 -28.38
CA ARG A 151 26.49 -43.40 -28.78
C ARG A 151 27.36 -43.86 -29.96
N ARG A 152 27.66 -42.98 -30.92
CA ARG A 152 28.58 -43.29 -32.03
C ARG A 152 30.04 -43.39 -31.58
N ILE A 153 30.47 -42.54 -30.63
CA ILE A 153 31.81 -42.61 -30.03
C ILE A 153 31.97 -43.92 -29.25
N GLN A 154 31.01 -44.28 -28.40
CA GLN A 154 31.03 -45.55 -27.65
C GLN A 154 31.05 -46.77 -28.57
N ALA A 155 30.26 -46.77 -29.65
CA ALA A 155 30.31 -47.84 -30.65
C ALA A 155 31.68 -47.93 -31.35
N PHE A 156 32.30 -46.78 -31.66
CA PHE A 156 33.65 -46.74 -32.22
C PHE A 156 34.73 -47.19 -31.22
N GLU A 157 34.61 -46.86 -29.93
CA GLU A 157 35.51 -47.33 -28.88
C GLU A 157 35.47 -48.86 -28.73
N ILE A 158 34.27 -49.45 -28.78
CA ILE A 158 34.09 -50.92 -28.77
C ILE A 158 34.70 -51.55 -30.03
N GLN A 159 34.42 -51.01 -31.22
CA GLN A 159 35.00 -51.52 -32.47
C GLN A 159 36.52 -51.36 -32.53
N LYS A 160 37.06 -50.26 -32.00
CA LYS A 160 38.49 -50.01 -31.90
C LYS A 160 39.15 -51.05 -30.99
N ALA A 161 38.58 -51.32 -29.82
CA ALA A 161 39.08 -52.36 -28.91
C ALA A 161 39.04 -53.76 -29.54
N GLN A 162 38.00 -54.07 -30.33
CA GLN A 162 37.91 -55.32 -31.10
C GLN A 162 39.03 -55.43 -32.15
N MET A 163 39.24 -54.40 -32.99
CA MET A 163 40.32 -54.41 -33.97
C MET A 163 41.73 -54.43 -33.32
N GLU A 164 41.91 -53.78 -32.17
CA GLU A 164 43.18 -53.81 -31.43
C GLU A 164 43.46 -55.20 -30.85
N GLN A 165 42.43 -55.94 -30.42
CA GLN A 165 42.55 -57.35 -30.05
C GLN A 165 42.85 -58.24 -31.26
N GLU A 166 42.13 -58.11 -32.37
CA GLU A 166 42.38 -58.87 -33.60
C GLU A 166 43.82 -58.68 -34.12
N VAL A 167 44.36 -57.46 -34.03
CA VAL A 167 45.76 -57.16 -34.37
C VAL A 167 46.76 -57.75 -33.37
N ALA A 168 46.40 -57.86 -32.09
CA ALA A 168 47.23 -58.56 -31.09
C ALA A 168 47.25 -60.07 -31.35
N ASP A 169 46.06 -60.68 -31.55
CA ASP A 169 45.91 -62.11 -31.84
C ASP A 169 46.67 -62.50 -33.11
N ILE A 170 46.58 -61.70 -34.19
CA ILE A 170 47.33 -61.95 -35.44
C ILE A 170 48.84 -61.87 -35.21
N ARG A 171 49.33 -60.97 -34.35
CA ARG A 171 50.77 -60.88 -34.01
C ARG A 171 51.23 -62.10 -33.21
N GLU A 172 50.49 -62.50 -32.19
CA GLU A 172 50.82 -63.70 -31.40
C GLU A 172 50.84 -64.95 -32.29
N ASN A 173 49.86 -65.10 -33.18
CA ASN A 173 49.85 -66.21 -34.16
C ASN A 173 51.04 -66.15 -35.14
N MET A 174 51.48 -64.96 -35.58
CA MET A 174 52.71 -64.85 -36.38
C MET A 174 53.97 -65.18 -35.58
N GLU A 175 54.13 -64.66 -34.36
CA GLU A 175 55.28 -64.97 -33.50
C GLU A 175 55.36 -66.46 -33.16
N GLU A 176 54.22 -67.11 -32.92
CA GLU A 176 54.15 -68.56 -32.69
C GLU A 176 54.48 -69.35 -33.97
N ALA A 177 54.03 -68.89 -35.14
CA ALA A 177 54.37 -69.50 -36.43
C ALA A 177 55.85 -69.33 -36.81
N GLU A 178 56.43 -68.14 -36.62
CA GLU A 178 57.86 -67.89 -36.80
C GLU A 178 58.70 -68.74 -35.85
N LYS A 179 58.27 -68.87 -34.59
CA LYS A 179 58.91 -69.76 -33.61
C LYS A 179 58.85 -71.22 -34.04
N LYS A 180 57.68 -71.73 -34.45
CA LYS A 180 57.52 -73.09 -34.97
C LYS A 180 58.42 -73.35 -36.18
N HIS A 181 58.40 -72.45 -37.18
CA HIS A 181 59.25 -72.55 -38.36
C HIS A 181 60.75 -72.51 -38.00
N LYS A 182 61.16 -71.67 -37.03
CA LYS A 182 62.55 -71.62 -36.54
C LYS A 182 62.95 -72.89 -35.79
N GLU A 183 62.05 -73.47 -34.99
CA GLU A 183 62.28 -74.77 -34.36
C GLU A 183 62.36 -75.91 -35.38
N GLU A 184 61.61 -75.86 -36.47
CA GLU A 184 61.68 -76.82 -37.59
C GLU A 184 62.98 -76.65 -38.39
N LEU A 185 63.36 -75.42 -38.72
CA LEU A 185 64.63 -75.10 -39.37
C LEU A 185 65.81 -75.61 -38.53
N ASN A 186 65.83 -75.34 -37.22
CA ASN A 186 66.85 -75.85 -36.30
C ASN A 186 66.93 -77.40 -36.30
N LYS A 187 65.80 -78.11 -36.42
CA LYS A 187 65.77 -79.59 -36.49
C LYS A 187 66.36 -80.10 -37.82
N VAL A 188 66.04 -79.44 -38.94
CA VAL A 188 66.57 -79.76 -40.27
C VAL A 188 68.07 -79.45 -40.35
N GLU A 189 68.50 -78.28 -39.87
CA GLU A 189 69.92 -77.90 -39.77
C GLU A 189 70.70 -78.88 -38.90
N TYR A 190 70.20 -79.24 -37.71
CA TYR A 190 70.86 -80.24 -36.86
C TYR A 190 70.99 -81.60 -37.54
N GLY A 191 69.96 -82.05 -38.26
CA GLY A 191 70.02 -83.26 -39.09
C GLY A 191 71.08 -83.16 -40.19
N PHE A 192 71.11 -82.04 -40.91
CA PHE A 192 72.10 -81.76 -41.96
C PHE A 192 73.52 -81.69 -41.41
N PHE A 193 73.77 -80.99 -40.31
CA PHE A 193 75.09 -80.92 -39.67
C PHE A 193 75.56 -82.29 -39.17
N LYS A 194 74.66 -83.10 -38.61
CA LYS A 194 74.98 -84.47 -38.16
C LYS A 194 75.38 -85.38 -39.32
N GLU A 195 74.65 -85.34 -40.43
CA GLU A 195 74.95 -86.15 -41.61
C GLU A 195 76.17 -85.62 -42.37
N LYS A 196 76.32 -84.30 -42.49
CA LYS A 196 77.53 -83.65 -43.01
C LYS A 196 78.76 -84.08 -42.20
N ALA A 197 78.71 -84.04 -40.87
CA ALA A 197 79.81 -84.46 -40.01
C ALA A 197 80.11 -85.97 -40.07
N ARG A 198 79.13 -86.82 -40.44
CA ARG A 198 79.35 -88.24 -40.76
C ARG A 198 80.13 -88.38 -42.06
N LEU A 199 79.67 -87.73 -43.13
CA LEU A 199 80.31 -87.74 -44.45
C LEU A 199 81.70 -87.09 -44.44
N GLU A 200 81.90 -86.01 -43.69
CA GLU A 200 83.20 -85.38 -43.50
C GLU A 200 84.15 -86.32 -42.76
N LYS A 201 83.73 -87.06 -41.73
CA LYS A 201 84.57 -88.07 -41.08
C LYS A 201 84.91 -89.27 -41.98
N GLU A 202 83.98 -89.69 -42.84
CA GLU A 202 84.21 -90.77 -43.80
C GLU A 202 85.19 -90.32 -44.91
N ALA A 203 85.09 -89.06 -45.35
CA ALA A 203 86.08 -88.44 -46.24
C ALA A 203 87.44 -88.25 -45.54
N GLU A 204 87.47 -87.69 -44.32
CA GLU A 204 88.69 -87.46 -43.53
C GLU A 204 89.42 -88.77 -43.22
N THR A 205 88.73 -89.83 -42.85
CA THR A 205 89.37 -91.14 -42.59
C THR A 205 89.91 -91.77 -43.87
N THR A 206 89.20 -91.62 -45.00
CA THR A 206 89.69 -92.07 -46.32
C THR A 206 90.92 -91.27 -46.76
N ILE A 207 90.87 -89.94 -46.64
CA ILE A 207 91.98 -89.03 -46.95
C ILE A 207 93.15 -89.29 -46.00
N ALA A 208 92.93 -89.45 -44.70
CA ALA A 208 93.97 -89.74 -43.72
C ALA A 208 94.65 -91.09 -43.99
N LEU A 209 93.91 -92.11 -44.43
CA LEU A 209 94.49 -93.40 -44.82
C LEU A 209 95.33 -93.26 -46.10
N VAL A 210 94.86 -92.53 -47.11
CA VAL A 210 95.61 -92.24 -48.35
C VAL A 210 96.85 -91.38 -48.07
N VAL A 211 96.72 -90.34 -47.24
CA VAL A 211 97.81 -89.43 -46.85
C VAL A 211 98.80 -90.15 -45.93
N GLN A 212 98.37 -90.98 -44.98
CA GLN A 212 99.28 -91.78 -44.16
C GLN A 212 100.05 -92.77 -45.02
N ARG A 213 99.39 -93.41 -46.01
CA ARG A 213 100.05 -94.28 -46.99
C ARG A 213 101.11 -93.50 -47.78
N ALA A 214 100.70 -92.45 -48.50
CA ALA A 214 101.59 -91.62 -49.32
C ALA A 214 102.69 -90.93 -48.53
N HIS A 215 102.42 -90.50 -47.29
CA HIS A 215 103.42 -89.89 -46.41
C HIS A 215 104.37 -90.92 -45.82
N SER A 216 103.92 -92.12 -45.45
CA SER A 216 104.82 -93.21 -45.04
C SER A 216 105.73 -93.65 -46.20
N GLU A 217 105.18 -93.73 -47.41
CA GLU A 217 105.89 -94.08 -48.64
C GLU A 217 106.90 -92.99 -49.03
N ALA A 218 106.52 -91.72 -48.97
CA ALA A 218 107.41 -90.58 -49.21
C ALA A 218 108.48 -90.41 -48.12
N VAL A 219 108.15 -90.62 -46.84
CA VAL A 219 109.11 -90.54 -45.73
C VAL A 219 110.17 -91.64 -45.82
N VAL A 220 109.80 -92.84 -46.29
CA VAL A 220 110.73 -93.93 -46.62
C VAL A 220 111.60 -93.60 -47.85
N GLN A 221 111.13 -92.74 -48.76
CA GLN A 221 111.88 -92.27 -49.94
C GLN A 221 112.68 -90.97 -49.72
N LEU A 222 112.69 -90.39 -48.50
CA LEU A 222 113.32 -89.09 -48.24
C LEU A 222 114.58 -89.19 -47.36
N ASP A 223 115.64 -88.50 -47.78
CA ASP A 223 116.90 -88.38 -47.05
C ASP A 223 116.76 -87.61 -45.71
N ASP A 224 117.71 -87.83 -44.79
CA ASP A 224 117.71 -87.23 -43.45
C ASP A 224 117.67 -85.69 -43.47
N ALA A 225 118.35 -85.07 -44.45
CA ALA A 225 118.37 -83.62 -44.62
C ALA A 225 116.98 -83.04 -44.91
N SER A 226 116.25 -83.66 -45.84
CA SER A 226 114.87 -83.28 -46.18
C SER A 226 113.93 -83.43 -44.98
N ARG A 227 114.08 -84.52 -44.20
CA ARG A 227 113.35 -84.74 -42.94
C ARG A 227 113.72 -83.75 -41.82
N SER A 228 114.80 -83.01 -41.95
CA SER A 228 115.11 -81.86 -41.08
C SER A 228 114.33 -80.62 -41.49
N VAL A 229 114.34 -80.26 -42.78
CA VAL A 229 113.65 -79.07 -43.32
C VAL A 229 112.14 -79.12 -43.09
N PHE A 230 111.51 -80.29 -43.23
CA PHE A 230 110.08 -80.46 -42.93
C PHE A 230 109.72 -80.11 -41.47
N ARG A 231 110.61 -80.39 -40.50
CA ARG A 231 110.33 -80.09 -39.08
C ARG A 231 110.33 -78.59 -38.78
N GLU A 232 111.26 -77.82 -39.36
CA GLU A 232 111.23 -76.35 -39.20
C GLU A 232 110.07 -75.73 -40.01
N ASN A 233 109.68 -76.30 -41.15
CA ASN A 233 108.51 -75.83 -41.90
C ASN A 233 107.21 -75.97 -41.09
N VAL A 234 107.02 -77.10 -40.38
CA VAL A 234 105.90 -77.28 -39.43
C VAL A 234 105.94 -76.22 -38.34
N ARG A 235 107.11 -76.00 -37.71
CA ARG A 235 107.31 -75.01 -36.63
C ARG A 235 106.97 -73.58 -37.07
N LEU A 236 107.39 -73.18 -38.27
CA LEU A 236 107.10 -71.86 -38.85
C LEU A 236 105.60 -71.71 -39.16
N ASN A 237 104.94 -72.77 -39.62
CA ASN A 237 103.50 -72.79 -39.91
C ASN A 237 102.66 -72.74 -38.62
N GLU A 238 103.15 -73.33 -37.51
CA GLU A 238 102.56 -73.17 -36.18
C GLU A 238 102.65 -71.72 -35.67
N ALA A 239 103.81 -71.08 -35.82
CA ALA A 239 103.98 -69.66 -35.46
C ALA A 239 103.06 -68.73 -36.28
N LEU A 240 102.93 -68.98 -37.59
CA LEU A 240 102.03 -68.22 -38.46
C LEU A 240 100.56 -68.38 -38.04
N LYS A 241 100.13 -69.58 -37.63
CA LYS A 241 98.77 -69.83 -37.10
C LYS A 241 98.49 -69.10 -35.78
N LEU A 242 99.50 -68.79 -34.97
CA LEU A 242 99.31 -67.98 -33.76
C LEU A 242 99.03 -66.51 -34.13
N HIS A 243 99.87 -65.91 -34.98
CA HIS A 243 99.67 -64.52 -35.43
C HIS A 243 98.38 -64.31 -36.24
N MET A 244 97.92 -65.31 -36.99
CA MET A 244 96.58 -65.27 -37.61
C MET A 244 95.48 -65.15 -36.55
N LYS A 245 95.50 -65.96 -35.48
CA LYS A 245 94.50 -65.89 -34.40
C LYS A 245 94.55 -64.54 -33.66
N GLU A 246 95.75 -64.01 -33.42
CA GLU A 246 95.92 -62.70 -32.78
C GLU A 246 95.30 -61.57 -33.63
N THR A 247 95.55 -61.57 -34.96
CA THR A 247 94.97 -60.56 -35.86
C THR A 247 93.45 -60.73 -36.05
N GLU A 248 92.93 -61.95 -36.06
CA GLU A 248 91.49 -62.23 -36.03
C GLU A 248 90.81 -61.69 -34.75
N GLU A 249 91.42 -61.90 -33.59
CA GLU A 249 90.87 -61.44 -32.31
C GLU A 249 90.90 -59.91 -32.19
N LEU A 250 91.99 -59.26 -32.63
CA LEU A 250 92.06 -57.82 -32.75
C LEU A 250 90.99 -57.28 -33.73
N GLN A 251 90.72 -57.96 -34.85
CA GLN A 251 89.61 -57.58 -35.73
C GLN A 251 88.24 -57.73 -35.06
N LYS A 252 87.99 -58.77 -34.25
CA LYS A 252 86.74 -58.89 -33.47
C LYS A 252 86.58 -57.73 -32.49
N GLN A 253 87.64 -57.37 -31.77
CA GLN A 253 87.63 -56.24 -30.84
C GLN A 253 87.35 -54.91 -31.55
N ILE A 254 88.00 -54.64 -32.69
CA ILE A 254 87.75 -53.44 -33.51
C ILE A 254 86.29 -53.40 -33.99
N ARG A 255 85.74 -54.51 -34.48
CA ARG A 255 84.32 -54.59 -34.90
C ARG A 255 83.36 -54.38 -33.72
N SER A 256 83.66 -54.94 -32.56
CA SER A 256 82.86 -54.79 -31.33
C SER A 256 82.85 -53.34 -30.83
N LEU A 257 84.02 -52.70 -30.75
CA LEU A 257 84.14 -51.29 -30.35
C LEU A 257 83.47 -50.36 -31.37
N SER A 258 83.57 -50.66 -32.67
CA SER A 258 82.86 -49.91 -33.71
C SER A 258 81.32 -50.04 -33.56
N ALA A 259 80.81 -51.24 -33.29
CA ALA A 259 79.38 -51.46 -33.06
C ALA A 259 78.88 -50.72 -31.79
N GLN A 260 79.64 -50.78 -30.69
CA GLN A 260 79.33 -50.06 -29.46
C GLN A 260 79.33 -48.53 -29.68
N ASN A 261 80.34 -47.99 -30.36
CA ASN A 261 80.41 -46.57 -30.67
C ASN A 261 79.24 -46.12 -31.57
N ASN A 262 78.83 -46.95 -32.54
CA ASN A 262 77.66 -46.67 -33.37
C ASN A 262 76.35 -46.67 -32.55
N SER A 263 76.18 -47.58 -31.58
CA SER A 263 75.05 -47.53 -30.64
C SER A 263 75.07 -46.23 -29.83
N LEU A 264 76.19 -45.91 -29.18
CA LEU A 264 76.32 -44.71 -28.35
C LEU A 264 76.07 -43.41 -29.13
N VAL A 265 76.38 -43.37 -30.43
CA VAL A 265 76.02 -42.24 -31.31
C VAL A 265 74.51 -42.18 -31.55
N MET A 266 73.84 -43.31 -31.78
CA MET A 266 72.37 -43.37 -31.90
C MET A 266 71.68 -42.99 -30.58
N ASP A 267 72.16 -43.51 -29.46
CA ASP A 267 71.67 -43.23 -28.11
C ASP A 267 71.88 -41.75 -27.73
N LYS A 268 73.01 -41.14 -28.12
CA LYS A 268 73.21 -39.70 -27.99
C LYS A 268 72.21 -38.91 -28.82
N ASN A 269 72.03 -39.27 -30.09
CA ASN A 269 71.14 -38.55 -31.01
C ASN A 269 69.67 -38.60 -30.58
N THR A 270 69.19 -39.74 -30.07
CA THR A 270 67.83 -39.89 -29.54
C THR A 270 67.65 -39.07 -28.26
N ASN A 271 68.59 -39.14 -27.31
CA ASN A 271 68.57 -38.34 -26.09
C ASN A 271 68.62 -36.83 -26.37
N GLU A 272 69.47 -36.37 -27.30
CA GLU A 272 69.51 -34.97 -27.72
C GLU A 272 68.18 -34.50 -28.35
N GLY A 273 67.52 -35.40 -29.11
CA GLY A 273 66.17 -35.17 -29.64
C GLY A 273 65.09 -35.07 -28.55
N ILE A 274 65.17 -35.89 -27.50
CA ILE A 274 64.26 -35.83 -26.33
C ILE A 274 64.49 -34.53 -25.55
N ILE A 275 65.74 -34.17 -25.27
CA ILE A 275 66.10 -32.92 -24.56
C ILE A 275 65.56 -31.70 -25.30
N LYS A 276 65.70 -31.64 -26.63
CA LYS A 276 65.16 -30.53 -27.45
C LYS A 276 63.63 -30.46 -27.40
N LYS A 277 62.92 -31.59 -27.44
CA LYS A 277 61.45 -31.63 -27.29
C LYS A 277 61.01 -31.17 -25.90
N ASN A 278 61.67 -31.64 -24.84
CA ASN A 278 61.35 -31.28 -23.46
C ASN A 278 61.62 -29.79 -23.20
N ALA A 279 62.72 -29.24 -23.71
CA ALA A 279 63.02 -27.81 -23.61
C ALA A 279 61.96 -26.94 -24.32
N ALA A 280 61.50 -27.35 -25.51
CA ALA A 280 60.42 -26.66 -26.22
C ALA A 280 59.09 -26.73 -25.44
N HIS A 281 58.74 -27.90 -24.88
CA HIS A 281 57.54 -28.08 -24.06
C HIS A 281 57.57 -27.19 -22.80
N ILE A 282 58.69 -27.17 -22.08
CA ILE A 282 58.90 -26.30 -20.91
C ILE A 282 58.77 -24.82 -21.30
N SER A 283 59.29 -24.41 -22.46
CA SER A 283 59.13 -23.03 -22.95
C SER A 283 57.67 -22.65 -23.19
N VAL A 284 56.87 -23.53 -23.80
CA VAL A 284 55.43 -23.29 -24.03
C VAL A 284 54.68 -23.24 -22.69
N GLN A 285 54.94 -24.18 -21.78
CA GLN A 285 54.34 -24.17 -20.44
C GLN A 285 54.71 -22.91 -19.65
N GLN A 286 55.95 -22.43 -19.74
CA GLN A 286 56.39 -21.20 -19.06
C GLN A 286 55.66 -19.97 -19.60
N GLU A 287 55.39 -19.90 -20.91
CA GLU A 287 54.53 -18.86 -21.47
C GLU A 287 53.08 -18.95 -20.97
N GLU A 288 52.50 -20.14 -20.89
CA GLU A 288 51.13 -20.35 -20.39
C GLU A 288 51.01 -19.97 -18.91
N VAL A 289 51.97 -20.39 -18.09
CA VAL A 289 52.08 -19.98 -16.68
C VAL A 289 52.19 -18.45 -16.57
N SER A 290 53.00 -17.80 -17.43
CA SER A 290 53.14 -16.33 -17.44
C SER A 290 51.82 -15.63 -17.81
N LYS A 291 51.11 -16.15 -18.82
CA LYS A 291 49.78 -15.66 -19.25
C LYS A 291 48.73 -15.82 -18.14
N LEU A 292 48.77 -16.94 -17.41
CA LEU A 292 47.90 -17.19 -16.25
C LEU A 292 48.24 -16.28 -15.06
N GLN A 293 49.52 -16.08 -14.73
CA GLN A 293 49.97 -15.18 -13.65
C GLN A 293 49.51 -13.74 -13.89
N LEU A 294 49.66 -13.21 -15.12
CA LEU A 294 49.15 -11.87 -15.48
C LEU A 294 47.63 -11.78 -15.32
N LYS A 295 46.88 -12.84 -15.68
CA LYS A 295 45.43 -12.90 -15.50
C LYS A 295 45.03 -12.94 -14.03
N VAL A 296 45.75 -13.68 -13.18
CA VAL A 296 45.52 -13.73 -11.72
C VAL A 296 45.78 -12.35 -11.11
N ALA A 297 46.91 -11.70 -11.43
CA ALA A 297 47.21 -10.35 -10.93
C ALA A 297 46.14 -9.33 -11.31
N SER A 298 45.65 -9.36 -12.55
CA SER A 298 44.56 -8.49 -13.01
C SER A 298 43.23 -8.75 -12.28
N LEU A 299 42.89 -10.02 -12.00
CA LEU A 299 41.70 -10.39 -11.24
C LEU A 299 41.82 -10.01 -9.75
N GLU A 300 43.01 -10.16 -9.15
CA GLU A 300 43.28 -9.68 -7.80
C GLU A 300 43.13 -8.16 -7.68
N GLU A 301 43.62 -7.40 -8.66
CA GLU A 301 43.47 -5.95 -8.67
C GLU A 301 42.00 -5.54 -8.80
N ALA A 302 41.26 -6.16 -9.72
CA ALA A 302 39.82 -5.95 -9.86
C ALA A 302 39.04 -6.30 -8.57
N LEU A 303 39.46 -7.35 -7.84
CA LEU A 303 38.87 -7.73 -6.56
C LEU A 303 39.19 -6.71 -5.46
N LYS A 304 40.44 -6.22 -5.37
CA LYS A 304 40.85 -5.13 -4.45
C LYS A 304 40.10 -3.82 -4.75
N GLN A 305 39.87 -3.51 -6.03
CA GLN A 305 39.02 -2.38 -6.45
C GLN A 305 37.56 -2.57 -6.05
N LYS A 306 37.02 -3.81 -6.09
CA LYS A 306 35.66 -4.11 -5.61
C LYS A 306 35.54 -4.07 -4.09
N GLU A 307 36.54 -4.55 -3.36
CA GLU A 307 36.56 -4.51 -1.89
C GLU A 307 36.60 -3.06 -1.36
N THR A 308 37.38 -2.18 -2.00
CA THR A 308 37.41 -0.74 -1.67
C THR A 308 36.11 -0.02 -2.04
N GLN A 309 35.47 -0.37 -3.16
CA GLN A 309 34.12 0.13 -3.49
C GLN A 309 33.08 -0.27 -2.43
N LEU A 310 33.04 -1.55 -2.04
CA LEU A 310 32.11 -2.05 -1.01
C LEU A 310 32.33 -1.36 0.35
N LYS A 311 33.58 -1.20 0.80
CA LYS A 311 33.89 -0.49 2.05
C LYS A 311 33.46 0.99 2.01
N ALA A 312 33.63 1.67 0.87
CA ALA A 312 33.17 3.05 0.71
C ALA A 312 31.63 3.16 0.69
N GLU A 313 30.94 2.15 0.15
CA GLU A 313 29.48 2.10 0.11
C GLU A 313 28.88 1.74 1.49
N GLU A 314 29.49 0.83 2.24
CA GLU A 314 29.17 0.58 3.65
C GLU A 314 29.29 1.84 4.52
N VAL A 315 30.34 2.65 4.32
CA VAL A 315 30.51 3.91 5.07
C VAL A 315 29.39 4.88 4.74
N LYS A 316 29.06 5.07 3.45
CA LYS A 316 27.92 5.92 3.03
C LYS A 316 26.57 5.43 3.57
N GLN A 317 26.35 4.11 3.64
CA GLN A 317 25.13 3.55 4.25
C GLN A 317 25.08 3.83 5.76
N LYS A 318 26.20 3.72 6.48
CA LYS A 318 26.31 4.06 7.90
C LYS A 318 26.06 5.56 8.13
N GLU A 319 26.66 6.44 7.33
CA GLU A 319 26.40 7.89 7.36
C GLU A 319 24.92 8.21 7.08
N MET A 320 24.31 7.57 6.07
CA MET A 320 22.90 7.77 5.73
C MET A 320 21.95 7.30 6.83
N THR A 321 22.23 6.16 7.48
CA THR A 321 21.41 5.67 8.61
C THR A 321 21.55 6.54 9.86
N VAL A 322 22.74 7.06 10.16
CA VAL A 322 22.95 8.04 11.24
C VAL A 322 22.22 9.36 10.97
N SER A 323 22.28 9.85 9.73
CA SER A 323 21.55 11.05 9.31
C SER A 323 20.03 10.87 9.40
N ALA A 324 19.51 9.73 8.95
CA ALA A 324 18.09 9.40 9.07
C ALA A 324 17.64 9.27 10.54
N ALA A 325 18.46 8.67 11.41
CA ALA A 325 18.17 8.58 12.84
C ALA A 325 18.17 9.97 13.52
N ALA A 326 19.09 10.86 13.15
CA ALA A 326 19.08 12.24 13.62
C ALA A 326 17.81 12.99 13.17
N GLY A 327 17.43 12.86 11.91
CA GLY A 327 16.19 13.43 11.37
C GLY A 327 14.93 12.91 12.07
N GLN A 328 14.85 11.62 12.41
CA GLN A 328 13.74 11.07 13.19
C GLN A 328 13.66 11.71 14.59
N VAL A 329 14.80 11.85 15.28
CA VAL A 329 14.87 12.48 16.60
C VAL A 329 14.49 13.97 16.55
N GLU A 330 14.67 14.66 15.42
CA GLU A 330 14.16 16.02 15.23
C GLU A 330 12.66 16.06 14.94
N LEU A 331 12.13 15.13 14.12
CA LEU A 331 10.69 14.97 13.89
C LEU A 331 9.93 14.66 15.19
N ASP A 332 10.45 13.78 16.04
CA ASP A 332 9.84 13.41 17.32
C ASP A 332 9.75 14.62 18.28
N LYS A 333 10.82 15.43 18.35
CA LYS A 333 10.84 16.70 19.11
C LYS A 333 9.82 17.69 18.57
N LEU A 334 9.73 17.87 17.25
CA LEU A 334 8.76 18.76 16.62
C LEU A 334 7.32 18.30 16.88
N HIS A 335 7.06 16.99 16.80
CA HIS A 335 5.76 16.41 17.14
C HIS A 335 5.39 16.62 18.61
N GLN A 336 6.35 16.49 19.54
CA GLN A 336 6.13 16.80 20.96
C GLN A 336 5.78 18.28 21.19
N VAL A 337 6.47 19.21 20.51
CA VAL A 337 6.19 20.65 20.57
C VAL A 337 4.80 20.98 20.00
N LEU A 338 4.41 20.37 18.88
CA LEU A 338 3.05 20.51 18.33
C LEU A 338 1.98 20.01 19.31
N CYS A 339 2.18 18.83 19.91
CA CYS A 339 1.27 18.28 20.92
C CYS A 339 1.11 19.19 22.15
N MET A 340 2.16 19.93 22.55
CA MET A 340 2.07 20.95 23.61
C MET A 340 1.32 22.20 23.15
N ARG A 341 1.58 22.69 21.93
CA ARG A 341 0.87 23.82 21.32
C ARG A 341 -0.62 23.54 21.13
N ASP A 342 -1.01 22.32 20.76
CA ASP A 342 -2.42 21.92 20.68
C ASP A 342 -3.09 21.94 22.06
N LYS A 343 -2.41 21.47 23.12
CA LYS A 343 -2.92 21.56 24.50
C LYS A 343 -3.15 23.01 24.92
N GLU A 344 -2.17 23.89 24.66
CA GLU A 344 -2.28 25.34 24.87
C GLU A 344 -3.47 25.93 24.09
N LEU A 345 -3.62 25.60 22.81
CA LEU A 345 -4.73 26.06 21.97
C LEU A 345 -6.10 25.55 22.44
N THR A 346 -6.22 24.30 22.92
CA THR A 346 -7.49 23.84 23.53
C THR A 346 -7.82 24.55 24.84
N HIS A 347 -6.81 24.99 25.60
CA HIS A 347 -7.01 25.76 26.83
C HIS A 347 -7.45 27.18 26.50
N ILE A 348 -6.78 27.85 25.56
CA ILE A 348 -7.16 29.18 25.05
C ILE A 348 -8.57 29.15 24.46
N LYS A 349 -8.94 28.12 23.67
CA LYS A 349 -10.31 27.94 23.16
C LYS A 349 -11.33 27.83 24.29
N ARG A 350 -11.07 27.02 25.33
CA ARG A 350 -11.95 26.89 26.50
C ARG A 350 -12.11 28.22 27.26
N LEU A 351 -11.02 28.97 27.48
CA LEU A 351 -11.09 30.30 28.10
C LEU A 351 -11.88 31.29 27.24
N ALA A 352 -11.69 31.28 25.92
CA ALA A 352 -12.45 32.12 24.99
C ALA A 352 -13.95 31.78 25.00
N THR A 353 -14.33 30.50 25.05
CA THR A 353 -15.72 30.06 25.22
C THR A 353 -16.31 30.62 26.52
N VAL A 354 -15.64 30.46 27.66
CA VAL A 354 -16.12 30.97 28.96
C VAL A 354 -16.27 32.50 28.96
N ILE A 355 -15.35 33.24 28.31
CA ILE A 355 -15.43 34.70 28.18
C ILE A 355 -16.64 35.10 27.30
N VAL A 356 -16.92 34.37 26.22
CA VAL A 356 -18.11 34.59 25.38
C VAL A 356 -19.39 34.28 26.14
N GLU A 357 -19.43 33.15 26.86
CA GLU A 357 -20.57 32.78 27.71
C GLU A 357 -20.85 33.86 28.75
N GLN A 358 -19.87 34.24 29.57
CA GLN A 358 -19.99 35.32 30.56
C GLN A 358 -20.44 36.65 29.93
N ARG A 359 -19.93 36.99 28.74
CA ARG A 359 -20.39 38.18 28.01
C ARG A 359 -21.85 38.06 27.61
N THR A 360 -22.29 36.93 27.06
CA THR A 360 -23.70 36.69 26.70
C THR A 360 -24.61 36.70 27.92
N GLU A 361 -24.15 36.22 29.08
CA GLU A 361 -24.89 36.33 30.34
C GLU A 361 -25.05 37.79 30.80
N LEU A 362 -23.99 38.60 30.68
CA LEU A 362 -24.05 40.04 30.97
C LEU A 362 -24.94 40.81 29.97
N GLU A 363 -24.87 40.49 28.67
CA GLU A 363 -25.73 41.10 27.65
C GLU A 363 -27.21 40.75 27.90
N ARG A 364 -27.52 39.48 28.21
CA ARG A 364 -28.85 39.06 28.68
C ARG A 364 -29.28 39.83 29.93
N PHE A 365 -28.41 39.93 30.94
CA PHE A 365 -28.69 40.66 32.17
C PHE A 365 -29.06 42.13 31.90
N PHE A 366 -28.29 42.83 31.05
CA PHE A 366 -28.60 44.21 30.69
C PHE A 366 -29.91 44.34 29.93
N HIS A 367 -30.25 43.40 29.04
CA HIS A 367 -31.55 43.38 28.37
C HIS A 367 -32.71 43.15 29.35
N GLU A 368 -32.56 42.23 30.32
CA GLU A 368 -33.56 41.98 31.37
C GLU A 368 -33.73 43.19 32.29
N ALA A 369 -32.65 43.78 32.79
CA ALA A 369 -32.71 44.98 33.65
C ALA A 369 -33.33 46.19 32.92
N LEU A 370 -33.05 46.37 31.62
CA LEU A 370 -33.69 47.40 30.80
C LEU A 370 -35.18 47.10 30.54
N ALA A 371 -35.60 45.83 30.49
CA ALA A 371 -37.01 45.44 30.41
C ALA A 371 -37.75 45.70 31.74
N GLU A 372 -37.12 45.36 32.87
CA GLU A 372 -37.64 45.65 34.22
C GLU A 372 -37.84 47.16 34.43
N VAL A 373 -36.85 48.00 34.11
CA VAL A 373 -36.98 49.46 34.21
C VAL A 373 -38.03 50.03 33.26
N LYS A 374 -38.15 49.50 32.03
CA LYS A 374 -39.26 49.88 31.12
C LYS A 374 -40.62 49.55 31.73
N GLN A 375 -40.77 48.38 32.36
CA GLN A 375 -42.00 47.96 33.01
C GLN A 375 -42.29 48.77 34.28
N GLU A 376 -41.29 49.07 35.10
CA GLU A 376 -41.41 49.95 36.28
C GLU A 376 -41.85 51.36 35.86
N VAL A 377 -41.32 51.90 34.77
CA VAL A 377 -41.76 53.19 34.20
C VAL A 377 -43.21 53.14 33.71
N ILE A 378 -43.66 52.04 33.09
CA ILE A 378 -45.06 51.85 32.67
C ILE A 378 -45.99 51.78 33.90
N VAL A 379 -45.63 51.00 34.92
CA VAL A 379 -46.40 50.85 36.16
C VAL A 379 -46.45 52.19 36.91
N SER A 380 -45.33 52.91 37.02
CA SER A 380 -45.25 54.22 37.68
C SER A 380 -46.07 55.29 36.96
N LYS A 381 -46.03 55.32 35.61
CA LYS A 381 -46.90 56.19 34.79
C LYS A 381 -48.38 55.85 34.97
N SER A 382 -48.72 54.57 35.10
CA SER A 382 -50.09 54.11 35.39
C SER A 382 -50.55 54.49 36.80
N LYS A 383 -49.67 54.35 37.80
CA LYS A 383 -49.93 54.75 39.19
C LYS A 383 -50.11 56.27 39.31
N PHE A 384 -49.18 57.08 38.80
CA PHE A 384 -49.29 58.54 38.78
C PHE A 384 -50.62 59.02 38.18
N LYS A 385 -51.06 58.41 37.07
CA LYS A 385 -52.36 58.70 36.46
C LYS A 385 -53.54 58.38 37.40
N LYS A 386 -53.51 57.24 38.11
CA LYS A 386 -54.55 56.86 39.09
C LYS A 386 -54.55 57.81 40.29
N ASP A 387 -53.38 58.07 40.86
CA ASP A 387 -53.23 58.88 42.08
C ASP A 387 -53.64 60.33 41.80
N ALA A 388 -53.22 60.92 40.68
CA ALA A 388 -53.69 62.23 40.22
C ALA A 388 -55.22 62.27 39.99
N GLN A 389 -55.83 61.16 39.55
CA GLN A 389 -57.28 61.07 39.40
C GLN A 389 -58.00 60.95 40.75
N GLN A 390 -57.43 60.25 41.72
CA GLN A 390 -57.95 60.17 43.08
C GLN A 390 -57.87 61.53 43.79
N VAL A 391 -56.71 62.21 43.72
CA VAL A 391 -56.51 63.56 44.26
C VAL A 391 -57.51 64.53 43.64
N TYR A 392 -57.65 64.58 42.31
CA TYR A 392 -58.62 65.47 41.67
C TYR A 392 -60.06 65.19 42.10
N ARG A 393 -60.48 63.91 42.18
CA ARG A 393 -61.80 63.52 42.70
C ARG A 393 -61.99 63.88 44.18
N TRP A 394 -60.92 63.83 44.98
CA TRP A 394 -60.95 64.23 46.39
C TRP A 394 -61.12 65.73 46.54
N THR A 395 -60.28 66.55 45.88
CA THR A 395 -60.40 68.02 45.89
C THR A 395 -61.75 68.49 45.34
N LEU A 396 -62.33 67.78 44.37
CA LEU A 396 -63.69 68.07 43.87
C LEU A 396 -64.77 67.78 44.92
N LYS A 397 -64.67 66.67 45.68
CA LYS A 397 -65.58 66.37 46.81
C LYS A 397 -65.45 67.41 47.92
N GLU A 398 -64.23 67.84 48.22
CA GLU A 398 -63.95 68.78 49.30
C GLU A 398 -64.43 70.19 48.94
N ALA A 399 -64.22 70.65 47.69
CA ALA A 399 -64.84 71.87 47.19
C ALA A 399 -66.38 71.82 47.25
N ASN A 400 -66.99 70.66 46.99
CA ASN A 400 -68.44 70.45 47.14
C ASN A 400 -68.92 70.43 48.61
N ARG A 401 -68.03 70.46 49.60
CA ARG A 401 -68.35 70.71 51.01
C ARG A 401 -68.22 72.19 51.40
N GLY A 402 -67.77 73.06 50.48
CA GLY A 402 -67.56 74.49 50.71
C GLY A 402 -66.25 74.87 51.41
N THR A 403 -65.39 73.90 51.74
CA THR A 403 -64.10 74.11 52.43
C THR A 403 -62.99 74.64 51.53
N ILE A 404 -63.08 74.41 50.21
CA ILE A 404 -62.06 74.82 49.22
C ILE A 404 -62.76 75.35 47.95
N LYS A 405 -62.11 76.24 47.18
CA LYS A 405 -62.59 76.62 45.84
C LYS A 405 -62.51 75.44 44.86
N PHE A 406 -63.46 75.32 43.94
CA PHE A 406 -63.49 74.24 42.95
C PHE A 406 -62.21 74.20 42.09
N PRO A 407 -61.56 73.02 41.93
CA PRO A 407 -60.35 72.89 41.13
C PRO A 407 -60.62 73.05 39.63
N PRO A 408 -59.70 73.63 38.83
CA PRO A 408 -59.85 73.74 37.38
C PRO A 408 -60.05 72.38 36.69
N ILE A 409 -60.87 72.34 35.65
CA ILE A 409 -61.19 71.10 34.92
C ILE A 409 -59.91 70.44 34.40
N ARG A 410 -59.70 69.19 34.81
CA ARG A 410 -58.50 68.38 34.58
C ARG A 410 -58.87 67.14 33.77
N ASN A 411 -58.17 66.87 32.67
CA ASN A 411 -58.47 65.70 31.83
C ASN A 411 -57.53 64.50 32.10
N PHE A 412 -58.06 63.29 31.91
CA PHE A 412 -57.40 61.99 32.18
C PHE A 412 -57.36 61.07 30.94
N HIS A 413 -57.68 61.63 29.77
CA HIS A 413 -57.67 60.96 28.47
C HIS A 413 -56.74 61.74 27.54
N LYS A 414 -56.03 61.05 26.64
CA LYS A 414 -55.06 61.71 25.76
C LYS A 414 -55.82 62.40 24.60
N SER A 415 -56.00 63.72 24.71
CA SER A 415 -56.60 64.56 23.67
C SER A 415 -55.67 65.73 23.34
N PRO A 416 -55.33 65.99 22.07
CA PRO A 416 -54.32 67.00 21.71
C PRO A 416 -54.74 68.46 21.99
N HIS A 417 -56.04 68.73 22.12
CA HIS A 417 -56.60 70.09 22.26
C HIS A 417 -56.90 70.51 23.72
N SER A 418 -56.24 69.94 24.73
CA SER A 418 -56.52 70.24 26.15
C SER A 418 -55.33 70.85 26.88
N THR A 419 -55.52 72.07 27.39
CA THR A 419 -54.51 72.88 28.09
C THR A 419 -54.20 72.40 29.52
N ASN A 420 -55.02 71.51 30.11
CA ASN A 420 -54.85 71.01 31.47
C ASN A 420 -55.07 69.49 31.53
N SER A 421 -54.03 68.75 31.12
CA SER A 421 -54.06 67.30 30.98
C SER A 421 -53.02 66.61 31.84
N VAL A 422 -53.39 65.51 32.50
CA VAL A 422 -52.39 64.63 33.16
C VAL A 422 -51.41 64.04 32.15
N TYR A 423 -51.83 63.81 30.90
CA TYR A 423 -50.89 63.45 29.83
C TYR A 423 -49.98 64.62 29.45
N GLY A 424 -50.48 65.87 29.54
CA GLY A 424 -49.69 67.08 29.38
C GLY A 424 -48.57 67.18 30.42
N ASP A 425 -48.86 66.95 31.70
CA ASP A 425 -47.86 66.93 32.78
C ASP A 425 -46.86 65.78 32.62
N MET A 426 -47.35 64.57 32.29
CA MET A 426 -46.49 63.40 32.04
C MET A 426 -45.61 63.61 30.80
N GLU A 427 -46.09 64.32 29.78
CA GLU A 427 -45.31 64.72 28.62
C GLU A 427 -44.46 65.96 28.87
N ALA A 428 -44.75 66.82 29.86
CA ALA A 428 -43.90 67.94 30.25
C ALA A 428 -42.68 67.44 31.04
N ALA A 429 -42.91 66.57 32.04
CA ALA A 429 -41.86 65.83 32.74
C ALA A 429 -41.04 64.96 31.77
N ALA A 430 -41.67 64.40 30.74
CA ALA A 430 -40.94 63.68 29.69
C ALA A 430 -40.29 64.56 28.62
N LYS A 431 -40.71 65.83 28.40
CA LYS A 431 -40.14 66.76 27.39
C LYS A 431 -38.82 67.40 27.82
N TRP A 432 -38.45 67.26 29.08
CA TRP A 432 -37.06 67.43 29.54
C TRP A 432 -36.16 66.25 29.11
N VAL A 433 -36.73 65.26 28.42
CA VAL A 433 -36.06 64.19 27.68
C VAL A 433 -36.54 64.25 26.22
N HIS A 434 -35.70 63.88 25.25
CA HIS A 434 -35.91 64.28 23.85
C HIS A 434 -36.88 63.37 23.03
N GLN A 435 -37.07 63.75 21.77
CA GLN A 435 -38.16 63.27 20.89
C GLN A 435 -38.07 61.77 20.55
N PRO A 436 -39.19 61.10 20.20
CA PRO A 436 -39.20 59.67 19.90
C PRO A 436 -38.75 59.40 18.46
N GLY A 437 -37.75 58.53 18.25
CA GLY A 437 -37.39 58.08 16.91
C GLY A 437 -36.22 57.09 16.77
N SER A 438 -35.19 57.19 17.62
CA SER A 438 -33.95 56.40 17.48
C SER A 438 -33.79 55.30 18.53
N ASN A 439 -32.90 54.34 18.24
CA ASN A 439 -32.49 53.30 19.19
C ASN A 439 -31.81 53.94 20.42
N ILE A 440 -32.14 53.44 21.61
CA ILE A 440 -31.67 53.98 22.89
C ILE A 440 -30.33 53.34 23.26
N HIS A 441 -29.28 54.15 23.37
CA HIS A 441 -27.99 53.74 23.92
C HIS A 441 -27.86 54.14 25.41
N ILE A 442 -26.93 53.51 26.13
CA ILE A 442 -26.70 53.76 27.57
C ILE A 442 -26.35 55.24 27.84
N SER A 443 -25.73 55.93 26.86
CA SER A 443 -25.46 57.37 26.90
C SER A 443 -26.71 58.23 27.14
N ASP A 444 -27.88 57.79 26.66
CA ASP A 444 -29.09 58.62 26.51
C ASP A 444 -29.99 58.60 27.76
N LEU A 445 -29.71 57.71 28.71
CA LEU A 445 -30.42 57.61 29.99
C LEU A 445 -30.09 58.81 30.90
N THR A 446 -31.07 59.31 31.66
CA THR A 446 -30.79 60.37 32.67
C THR A 446 -29.90 59.84 33.80
N TRP A 447 -29.27 60.72 34.59
CA TRP A 447 -28.42 60.29 35.71
C TRP A 447 -29.17 59.40 36.71
N GLU A 448 -30.42 59.75 37.05
CA GLU A 448 -31.29 58.95 37.93
C GLU A 448 -31.64 57.57 37.31
N GLN A 449 -31.82 57.49 35.99
CA GLN A 449 -32.08 56.22 35.29
C GLN A 449 -30.83 55.34 35.21
N LYS A 450 -29.67 55.95 34.97
CA LYS A 450 -28.35 55.28 35.06
C LYS A 450 -28.13 54.77 36.48
N GLU A 451 -28.41 55.59 37.49
CA GLU A 451 -28.30 55.22 38.90
C GLU A 451 -29.27 54.10 39.27
N GLN A 452 -30.53 54.12 38.81
CA GLN A 452 -31.50 53.04 39.08
C GLN A 452 -31.11 51.73 38.39
N VAL A 453 -30.61 51.79 37.14
CA VAL A 453 -30.05 50.60 36.45
C VAL A 453 -28.82 50.06 37.20
N LEU A 454 -27.94 50.93 37.70
CA LEU A 454 -26.79 50.53 38.51
C LEU A 454 -27.19 50.01 39.89
N ARG A 455 -28.21 50.58 40.54
CA ARG A 455 -28.77 50.08 41.81
C ARG A 455 -29.40 48.70 41.62
N ASN A 456 -30.12 48.45 40.53
CA ASN A 456 -30.65 47.13 40.19
C ASN A 456 -29.54 46.13 39.83
N LEU A 457 -28.49 46.57 39.11
CA LEU A 457 -27.27 45.79 38.86
C LEU A 457 -26.63 45.36 40.18
N PHE A 458 -26.31 46.29 41.07
CA PHE A 458 -25.72 45.98 42.37
C PHE A 458 -26.65 45.18 43.29
N ALA A 459 -27.98 45.39 43.24
CA ALA A 459 -28.93 44.62 44.05
C ALA A 459 -29.03 43.15 43.60
N LYS A 460 -28.99 42.88 42.29
CA LYS A 460 -28.94 41.51 41.76
C LYS A 460 -27.56 40.86 41.90
N MET A 461 -26.46 41.60 41.64
CA MET A 461 -25.09 41.10 41.87
C MET A 461 -24.85 40.72 43.34
N ASN A 462 -25.41 41.46 44.29
CA ASN A 462 -25.35 41.14 45.72
C ASN A 462 -26.49 40.21 46.20
N GLY A 463 -27.25 39.59 45.29
CA GLY A 463 -28.22 38.53 45.59
C GLY A 463 -29.40 38.93 46.47
N GLN A 464 -29.88 40.18 46.39
CA GLN A 464 -30.98 40.70 47.23
C GLN A 464 -32.33 40.84 46.52
N GLY A 465 -32.40 40.57 45.21
CA GLY A 465 -33.66 40.38 44.50
C GLY A 465 -34.28 39.00 44.78
N GLU A 466 -35.54 38.97 45.19
CA GLU A 466 -36.39 37.76 45.36
C GLU A 466 -35.88 36.64 46.29
N ARG A 467 -35.82 36.92 47.60
CA ARG A 467 -35.96 35.83 48.60
C ARG A 467 -37.43 35.45 48.80
N LYS A 468 -37.86 34.35 48.16
CA LYS A 468 -38.98 33.52 48.65
C LYS A 468 -38.43 32.20 49.20
N SER A 469 -39.07 31.69 50.23
CA SER A 469 -38.50 30.67 51.12
C SER A 469 -38.57 29.25 50.58
N SER A 470 -37.41 28.57 50.55
CA SER A 470 -37.27 27.21 51.10
C SER A 470 -35.80 26.84 51.37
N HIS A 471 -35.56 26.36 52.59
CA HIS A 471 -34.78 25.16 52.98
C HIS A 471 -33.74 24.56 51.98
N HIS A 472 -32.54 24.10 52.38
CA HIS A 472 -31.96 23.96 53.73
C HIS A 472 -30.50 23.42 53.70
N LEU A 473 -29.57 24.08 54.43
CA LEU A 473 -28.20 23.63 54.81
C LEU A 473 -27.19 23.30 53.67
N VAL A 474 -25.87 23.22 53.87
CA VAL A 474 -25.01 23.50 55.05
C VAL A 474 -23.70 24.19 54.60
N LEU A 475 -23.03 24.96 55.48
CA LEU A 475 -21.61 25.32 55.28
C LEU A 475 -20.70 24.22 55.84
N SER A 476 -19.71 23.78 55.07
CA SER A 476 -18.40 23.41 55.61
C SER A 476 -17.33 23.41 54.52
N ALA A 477 -16.20 24.07 54.77
CA ALA A 477 -14.91 23.67 54.20
C ALA A 477 -14.40 22.43 54.97
N PRO A 478 -13.39 21.70 54.47
CA PRO A 478 -12.02 22.04 54.88
C PRO A 478 -10.96 21.89 53.77
N GLN A 479 -9.69 22.13 54.14
CA GLN A 479 -8.51 22.09 53.28
C GLN A 479 -7.98 20.68 52.97
N GLU A 480 -7.09 20.65 51.98
CA GLU A 480 -5.92 19.78 51.78
C GLU A 480 -5.62 18.70 52.84
N LYS A 481 -5.32 17.48 52.38
CA LYS A 481 -4.17 16.71 52.90
C LYS A 481 -3.63 15.68 51.90
N ILE A 482 -2.34 15.41 52.04
CA ILE A 482 -1.53 14.53 51.17
C ILE A 482 -1.46 13.12 51.78
N ASN A 483 -1.57 12.09 50.93
CA ASN A 483 -0.98 10.73 51.02
C ASN A 483 -1.11 10.15 49.59
N VAL A 484 -0.15 9.51 48.91
CA VAL A 484 1.14 8.86 49.27
C VAL A 484 1.00 7.53 49.99
N ARG A 485 0.75 6.46 49.21
CA ARG A 485 1.16 5.04 49.35
C ARG A 485 0.31 4.20 48.35
N GLU A 486 0.79 3.10 47.75
CA GLU A 486 2.14 2.51 47.68
C GLU A 486 2.27 1.61 46.41
N SER A 487 3.42 0.93 46.27
CA SER A 487 3.65 -0.47 45.82
C SER A 487 2.47 -1.25 45.16
N ASP A 488 2.69 -2.13 44.17
CA ASP A 488 3.79 -3.10 44.14
C ASP A 488 4.55 -3.26 42.82
N ALA A 489 5.86 -3.51 42.99
CA ALA A 489 6.71 -4.20 42.03
C ALA A 489 7.34 -5.43 42.72
N ALA A 490 7.36 -6.56 42.02
CA ALA A 490 8.00 -7.80 42.43
C ALA A 490 8.74 -8.37 41.19
N GLY A 491 9.98 -8.84 41.23
CA GLY A 491 10.85 -9.17 42.37
C GLY A 491 10.58 -10.59 42.87
N SER A 492 11.50 -11.57 42.84
CA SER A 492 12.92 -11.61 42.39
C SER A 492 13.16 -12.98 41.72
N LYS A 493 14.34 -13.59 41.46
CA LYS A 493 15.75 -13.50 41.89
C LYS A 493 16.61 -14.01 40.69
N GLU A 494 17.83 -13.57 40.38
CA GLU A 494 19.05 -13.31 41.18
C GLU A 494 19.80 -14.59 41.62
N GLN A 495 20.94 -14.86 40.95
CA GLN A 495 22.27 -15.30 41.43
C GLN A 495 23.19 -15.35 40.18
N ALA A 496 24.40 -14.77 40.10
CA ALA A 496 25.61 -14.80 40.95
C ALA A 496 26.43 -16.12 40.83
N SER A 497 27.77 -16.14 40.80
CA SER A 497 28.81 -15.09 40.61
C SER A 497 30.22 -15.72 40.42
N SER A 498 30.98 -15.33 39.39
CA SER A 498 32.47 -15.41 39.29
C SER A 498 32.92 -14.81 37.94
N ALA A 499 33.87 -13.89 37.76
CA ALA A 499 35.08 -13.44 38.50
C ALA A 499 36.38 -14.20 38.14
N ALA A 500 37.45 -13.41 37.86
CA ALA A 500 38.82 -13.80 37.49
C ALA A 500 38.98 -14.45 36.07
N THR A 501 40.09 -14.30 35.33
CA THR A 501 41.37 -13.58 35.59
C THR A 501 41.95 -12.96 34.31
N PHE A 502 42.76 -11.90 34.44
CA PHE A 502 43.73 -11.44 33.43
C PHE A 502 44.94 -12.42 33.40
N ILE A 503 45.63 -12.56 32.26
CA ILE A 503 47.12 -12.48 32.10
C ILE A 503 47.55 -12.79 30.65
N THR A 504 48.67 -12.21 30.24
CA THR A 504 49.33 -12.35 28.94
C THR A 504 50.34 -13.51 28.92
N GLN A 505 50.53 -14.14 27.75
CA GLN A 505 51.84 -14.35 27.08
C GLN A 505 51.75 -15.41 25.95
N GLY A 506 52.56 -15.21 24.91
CA GLY A 506 53.21 -16.29 24.15
C GLY A 506 54.74 -16.10 24.30
N PRO A 507 55.60 -16.79 23.52
CA PRO A 507 55.32 -17.68 22.39
C PRO A 507 55.93 -19.10 22.58
N GLU A 508 55.78 -20.00 21.60
CA GLU A 508 56.95 -20.77 21.12
C GLU A 508 56.80 -21.34 19.70
N ARG A 509 57.91 -21.88 19.16
CA ARG A 509 58.05 -22.45 17.82
C ARG A 509 58.02 -23.98 17.88
N LEU A 510 57.49 -24.64 16.84
CA LEU A 510 57.99 -25.95 16.41
C LEU A 510 58.06 -26.04 14.88
N LEU A 511 59.22 -26.47 14.39
CA LEU A 511 59.41 -27.05 13.04
C LEU A 511 59.24 -28.58 13.16
N PRO A 512 58.82 -29.26 12.09
CA PRO A 512 59.75 -30.14 11.38
C PRO A 512 59.84 -29.76 9.88
N HIS A 513 61.01 -29.60 9.29
CA HIS A 513 61.99 -30.63 8.88
C HIS A 513 61.75 -31.12 7.44
N VAL A 514 62.51 -30.56 6.51
CA VAL A 514 62.61 -31.00 5.11
C VAL A 514 63.52 -32.24 5.03
N PRO A 515 63.10 -33.37 4.44
CA PRO A 515 64.01 -34.32 3.83
C PRO A 515 64.42 -33.82 2.43
N ALA A 516 65.69 -34.00 2.07
CA ALA A 516 66.19 -33.61 0.75
C ALA A 516 66.31 -34.84 -0.17
N GLU A 517 65.82 -34.69 -1.41
CA GLU A 517 66.27 -35.36 -2.63
C GLU A 517 65.98 -34.42 -3.82
#